data_AF-A0A2N6V5J9-F1
#
_entry.id   AF-A0A2N6V5J9-F1
#
_cell.length_a   1.000
_cell.length_b   1.000
_cell.length_c   1.000
_cell.angle_alpha   90.00
_cell.angle_beta   90.00
_cell.angle_gamma   90.00
#
_symmetry.space_group_name_H-M   'P 1'
#
loop_
_entity.id
_entity.type
_entity.pdbx_description
1 polymer ?
#
loop_
_entity_poly.entity_id
_entity_poly.type
_entity_poly.pdbx_seq_one_letter_code
_entity_poly.pdbx_strand_id
1 'polypeptide(L)'
;MEQEIPEKQPGEALKEMLARSQRISGQVPPAMQQPVPFVPPPKKVLSAKGKRKRLIFYMLALCFAIPAVSLIFSIFILGYIIAGVPGDHGINGDGWDSRAFFSIVYITPIGLVVYVISAAMLGLAAKVKE
;
A
#
# COMPACT_ATOMS: atom_id res chain seq x y z
N MET A 1 43.98 31.23 -61.89
CA MET A 1 43.63 30.49 -60.67
C MET A 1 43.85 31.42 -59.52
N GLU A 2 42.82 32.20 -59.16
CA GLU A 2 42.83 33.04 -57.97
C GLU A 2 41.67 32.55 -57.11
N GLN A 3 42.01 31.95 -55.96
CA GLN A 3 41.03 31.58 -54.95
C GLN A 3 40.70 32.85 -54.17
N GLU A 4 39.49 33.37 -54.34
CA GLU A 4 38.92 34.39 -53.46
C GLU A 4 38.84 33.81 -52.05
N ILE A 5 39.67 34.34 -51.15
CA ILE A 5 39.64 34.05 -49.72
C ILE A 5 38.41 34.77 -49.15
N PRO A 6 37.37 34.09 -48.62
CA PRO A 6 36.24 34.77 -48.03
C PRO A 6 36.66 35.35 -46.68
N GLU A 7 36.72 36.67 -46.58
CA GLU A 7 36.97 37.43 -45.35
C GLU A 7 35.73 37.42 -44.43
N LYS A 8 35.18 36.24 -44.14
CA LYS A 8 34.07 36.10 -43.19
C LYS A 8 34.64 36.01 -41.77
N GLN A 9 34.11 36.82 -40.85
CA GLN A 9 34.46 36.76 -39.44
C GLN A 9 34.38 35.31 -38.93
N PRO A 10 35.36 34.84 -38.13
CA PRO A 10 35.48 33.42 -37.76
C PRO A 10 34.24 32.89 -37.03
N GLY A 11 33.50 33.77 -36.34
CA GLY A 11 32.24 33.42 -35.70
C GLY A 11 31.08 33.13 -36.66
N GLU A 12 31.05 33.75 -37.84
CA GLU A 12 29.99 33.51 -38.84
C GLU A 12 30.30 32.28 -39.69
N ALA A 13 31.57 32.09 -40.06
CA ALA A 13 32.02 30.89 -40.77
C ALA A 13 31.81 29.62 -39.93
N LEU A 14 32.04 29.68 -38.61
CA LEU A 14 31.75 28.57 -37.70
C LEU A 14 30.26 28.27 -37.61
N LYS A 15 29.40 29.30 -37.53
CA LYS A 15 27.94 29.12 -37.51
C LYS A 15 27.42 28.49 -38.79
N GLU A 16 27.96 28.90 -39.94
CA GLU A 16 27.60 28.37 -41.24
C GLU A 16 28.07 26.91 -41.41
N MET A 17 29.29 26.60 -40.97
CA MET A 17 29.82 25.23 -40.96
C MET A 17 29.05 24.31 -40.00
N LEU A 18 28.67 24.81 -38.82
CA LEU A 18 27.91 24.06 -37.82
C LEU A 18 26.48 23.81 -38.29
N ALA A 19 25.81 24.83 -38.86
CA ALA A 19 24.49 24.68 -39.46
C ALA A 19 24.49 23.70 -40.65
N ARG A 20 25.53 23.75 -41.49
CA ARG A 20 25.72 22.80 -42.60
C ARG A 20 26.01 21.38 -42.09
N SER A 21 26.81 21.25 -41.04
CA SER A 21 27.14 19.96 -40.40
C SER A 21 25.89 19.33 -39.77
N GLN A 22 25.06 20.10 -39.07
CA GLN A 22 23.77 19.63 -38.53
C GLN A 22 22.80 19.20 -39.62
N ARG A 23 22.75 19.94 -40.76
CA ARG A 23 21.89 19.59 -41.89
C ARG A 23 22.32 18.32 -42.62
N ILE A 24 23.62 18.06 -42.72
CA ILE A 24 24.18 16.85 -43.35
C ILE A 24 24.10 15.64 -42.41
N SER A 25 24.31 15.86 -41.10
CA SER A 25 24.31 14.77 -40.12
C SER A 25 22.93 14.15 -39.88
N GLY A 26 21.84 14.73 -40.40
CA GLY A 26 20.47 14.28 -40.16
C GLY A 26 20.05 14.30 -38.68
N GLN A 27 20.95 14.72 -37.80
CA GLN A 27 20.71 14.92 -36.38
C GLN A 27 20.15 16.32 -36.22
N VAL A 28 18.85 16.32 -35.93
CA VAL A 28 18.03 17.42 -35.44
C VAL A 28 17.24 18.15 -36.54
N PRO A 29 15.98 17.74 -36.77
CA PRO A 29 14.98 18.60 -37.39
C PRO A 29 14.88 19.91 -36.59
N PRO A 30 14.69 21.07 -37.23
CA PRO A 30 14.57 22.37 -36.56
C PRO A 30 13.43 22.44 -35.52
N ALA A 31 12.57 21.42 -35.46
CA ALA A 31 11.57 21.22 -34.42
C ALA A 31 12.15 21.01 -32.99
N MET A 32 13.43 20.64 -32.82
CA MET A 32 14.00 20.49 -31.47
C MET A 32 14.57 21.79 -30.87
N GLN A 33 14.51 22.91 -31.58
CA GLN A 33 14.80 24.23 -30.99
C GLN A 33 13.62 24.80 -30.21
N GLN A 34 12.45 24.18 -30.26
CA GLN A 34 11.37 24.49 -29.34
C GLN A 34 11.74 23.94 -27.96
N PRO A 35 11.60 24.74 -26.88
CA PRO A 35 11.74 24.22 -25.52
C PRO A 35 10.78 23.04 -25.40
N VAL A 36 11.32 21.83 -25.21
CA VAL A 36 10.48 20.68 -24.89
C VAL A 36 9.65 21.10 -23.67
N PRO A 37 8.30 21.09 -23.77
CA PRO A 37 7.47 21.45 -22.63
C PRO A 37 7.93 20.60 -21.46
N PHE A 38 8.29 21.23 -20.34
CA PHE A 38 8.66 20.50 -19.12
C PHE A 38 7.50 19.56 -18.78
N VAL A 39 7.67 18.27 -19.08
CA VAL A 39 6.74 17.24 -18.66
C VAL A 39 7.09 16.97 -17.21
N PRO A 40 6.25 17.39 -16.24
CA PRO A 40 6.53 17.09 -14.85
C PRO A 40 6.66 15.57 -14.71
N PRO A 41 7.69 15.07 -14.01
CA PRO A 41 7.85 13.64 -13.80
C PRO A 41 6.55 13.09 -13.22
N PRO A 42 6.08 11.91 -13.68
CA PRO A 42 4.78 11.40 -13.32
C PRO A 42 4.67 11.32 -11.80
N LYS A 43 3.84 12.19 -11.21
CA LYS A 43 3.56 12.27 -9.75
C LYS A 43 3.03 10.96 -9.14
N LYS A 44 2.89 9.89 -9.93
CA LYS A 44 2.20 8.64 -9.57
C LYS A 44 3.11 7.57 -8.95
N VAL A 45 4.45 7.70 -9.02
CA VAL A 45 5.35 6.66 -8.50
C VAL A 45 5.42 6.62 -6.97
N LEU A 46 5.25 7.76 -6.29
CA LEU A 46 5.20 7.84 -4.83
C LEU A 46 3.79 7.58 -4.26
N SER A 47 2.74 8.05 -4.93
CA SER A 47 1.33 7.82 -4.54
C SER A 47 0.96 6.33 -4.49
N ALA A 48 1.53 5.51 -5.38
CA ALA A 48 1.32 4.07 -5.37
C ALA A 48 1.92 3.37 -4.12
N LYS A 49 2.97 3.93 -3.52
CA LYS A 49 3.67 3.34 -2.36
C LYS A 49 2.84 3.48 -1.08
N GLY A 50 2.20 4.63 -0.87
CA GLY A 50 1.26 4.87 0.23
C GLY A 50 0.02 3.97 0.13
N LYS A 51 -0.58 3.90 -1.06
CA LYS A 51 -1.76 3.04 -1.32
C LYS A 51 -1.48 1.56 -1.07
N ARG A 52 -0.34 1.04 -1.51
CA ARG A 52 0.04 -0.38 -1.29
C ARG A 52 0.23 -0.69 0.19
N LYS A 53 0.90 0.19 0.95
CA LYS A 53 1.08 0.02 2.40
C LYS A 53 -0.26 0.01 3.14
N ARG A 54 -1.15 0.94 2.81
CA ARG A 54 -2.49 1.02 3.40
C ARG A 54 -3.32 -0.22 3.11
N LEU A 55 -3.27 -0.74 1.88
CA LEU A 55 -3.95 -1.99 1.51
C LEU A 55 -3.45 -3.21 2.30
N ILE A 56 -2.13 -3.32 2.50
CA ILE A 56 -1.53 -4.42 3.29
C ILE A 56 -2.03 -4.36 4.74
N PHE A 57 -2.07 -3.17 5.36
CA PHE A 57 -2.61 -3.03 6.72
C PHE A 57 -4.09 -3.42 6.80
N TYR A 58 -4.91 -3.07 5.81
CA TYR A 58 -6.31 -3.50 5.77
C TYR A 58 -6.45 -5.01 5.65
N MET A 59 -5.69 -5.66 4.76
CA MET A 59 -5.72 -7.12 4.67
C MET A 59 -5.32 -7.77 5.99
N LEU A 60 -4.22 -7.31 6.59
CA LEU A 60 -3.73 -7.87 7.84
C LEU A 60 -4.75 -7.66 8.98
N ALA A 61 -5.33 -6.47 9.07
CA ALA A 61 -6.38 -6.17 10.04
C ALA A 61 -7.58 -7.11 9.89
N LEU A 62 -8.06 -7.33 8.67
CA LEU A 62 -9.18 -8.25 8.41
C LEU A 62 -8.83 -9.70 8.75
N CYS A 63 -7.62 -10.15 8.42
CA CYS A 63 -7.14 -11.49 8.78
C CYS A 63 -7.13 -11.73 10.30
N PHE A 64 -6.88 -10.71 11.12
CA PHE A 64 -6.95 -10.81 12.57
C PHE A 64 -8.36 -10.54 13.14
N ALA A 65 -9.15 -9.70 12.48
CA ALA A 65 -10.51 -9.37 12.94
C ALA A 65 -11.43 -10.60 12.92
N ILE A 66 -11.36 -11.41 11.85
CA ILE A 66 -12.22 -12.59 11.69
C ILE A 66 -12.06 -13.60 12.85
N PRO A 67 -10.85 -14.10 13.17
CA PRO A 67 -10.67 -15.00 14.30
C PRO A 67 -10.96 -14.30 15.64
N ALA A 68 -10.63 -13.02 15.80
CA ALA A 68 -10.92 -12.29 17.02
C ALA A 68 -12.42 -12.23 17.33
N VAL A 69 -13.23 -11.88 16.33
CA VAL A 69 -14.70 -11.88 16.43
C VAL A 69 -15.19 -13.29 16.77
N SER A 70 -14.69 -14.32 16.10
CA SER A 70 -15.07 -15.71 16.40
C SER A 70 -14.81 -16.11 17.86
N LEU A 71 -13.64 -15.75 18.41
CA LEU A 71 -13.28 -16.05 19.81
C LEU A 71 -14.07 -15.21 20.83
N ILE A 72 -14.46 -13.98 20.48
CA ILE A 72 -15.29 -13.14 21.36
C ILE A 72 -16.73 -13.67 21.39
N PHE A 73 -17.29 -14.02 20.22
CA PHE A 73 -18.67 -14.50 20.12
C PHE A 73 -18.84 -15.98 20.45
N SER A 74 -17.75 -16.75 20.58
CA SER A 74 -17.82 -18.17 20.95
C SER A 74 -18.50 -18.39 22.31
N ILE A 75 -18.49 -17.38 23.19
CA ILE A 75 -19.16 -17.43 24.49
C ILE A 75 -20.66 -17.69 24.34
N PHE A 76 -21.29 -17.07 23.33
CA PHE A 76 -22.73 -17.21 23.10
C PHE A 76 -23.04 -18.60 22.57
N ILE A 77 -22.23 -19.09 21.63
CA ILE A 77 -22.38 -20.43 21.05
C ILE A 77 -22.22 -21.50 22.14
N LEU A 78 -21.18 -21.39 22.97
CA LEU A 78 -20.89 -22.39 23.98
C LEU A 78 -21.97 -22.42 25.08
N GLY A 79 -22.44 -21.25 25.54
CA GLY A 79 -23.50 -21.17 26.53
C GLY A 79 -24.83 -21.78 26.05
N TYR A 80 -25.22 -21.53 24.80
CA TYR A 80 -26.44 -22.11 24.22
C TYR A 80 -26.35 -23.63 24.00
N ILE A 81 -25.18 -24.15 23.62
CA ILE A 81 -24.98 -25.59 23.45
C ILE A 81 -25.15 -26.32 24.78
N ILE A 82 -24.56 -25.79 25.86
CA ILE A 82 -24.59 -26.45 27.17
C ILE A 82 -25.98 -26.41 27.77
N ALA A 83 -26.67 -25.27 27.70
CA ALA A 83 -28.06 -25.15 28.15
C ALA A 83 -29.04 -26.04 27.35
N GLY A 84 -28.67 -26.46 26.14
CA GLY A 84 -29.47 -27.33 25.28
C GLY A 84 -29.31 -28.83 25.56
N VAL A 85 -28.30 -29.24 26.33
CA VAL A 85 -28.10 -30.66 26.68
C VAL A 85 -28.82 -30.95 28.00
N PRO A 86 -29.69 -31.98 28.05
CA PRO A 86 -30.34 -32.38 29.30
C PRO A 86 -29.34 -33.08 30.23
N GLY A 87 -29.23 -32.57 31.45
CA GLY A 87 -28.36 -33.12 32.50
C GLY A 87 -28.20 -32.14 33.66
N ASP A 88 -27.76 -32.64 34.82
CA ASP A 88 -27.26 -31.78 35.89
C ASP A 88 -25.82 -31.38 35.55
N HIS A 89 -25.69 -30.23 34.90
CA HIS A 89 -24.40 -29.69 34.47
C HIS A 89 -23.75 -28.77 35.49
N GLY A 90 -24.41 -28.58 36.64
CA GLY A 90 -23.94 -27.74 37.73
C GLY A 90 -22.77 -28.35 38.48
N ILE A 91 -22.35 -27.64 39.53
CA ILE A 91 -21.16 -27.98 40.33
C ILE A 91 -21.32 -29.31 41.10
N ASN A 92 -22.57 -29.68 41.40
CA ASN A 92 -22.91 -30.94 42.07
C ASN A 92 -23.21 -32.08 41.08
N GLY A 93 -23.28 -31.77 39.79
CA GLY A 93 -23.53 -32.72 38.71
C GLY A 93 -22.23 -33.10 37.98
N ASP A 94 -22.24 -33.05 36.65
CA ASP A 94 -21.06 -33.41 35.84
C ASP A 94 -20.02 -32.27 35.68
N GLY A 95 -20.32 -31.08 36.22
CA GLY A 95 -19.44 -29.92 36.25
C GLY A 95 -19.18 -29.27 34.88
N TRP A 96 -19.96 -29.59 33.85
CA TRP A 96 -19.78 -29.04 32.51
C TRP A 96 -19.94 -27.51 32.47
N ASP A 97 -20.87 -26.93 33.23
CA ASP A 97 -21.05 -25.48 33.33
C ASP A 97 -19.77 -24.78 33.80
N SER A 98 -19.12 -25.35 34.82
CA SER A 98 -17.88 -24.81 35.38
C SER A 98 -16.74 -24.85 34.36
N ARG A 99 -16.58 -25.98 33.66
CA ARG A 99 -15.54 -26.14 32.63
C ARG A 99 -15.72 -25.16 31.47
N ALA A 100 -16.97 -24.90 31.09
CA ALA A 100 -17.28 -23.95 30.03
C ALA A 100 -17.13 -22.49 30.47
N PHE A 101 -17.50 -22.17 31.71
CA PHE A 101 -17.24 -20.85 32.27
C PHE A 101 -15.73 -20.55 32.27
N PHE A 102 -14.91 -21.48 32.75
CA PHE A 102 -13.46 -21.31 32.73
C PHE A 102 -12.91 -21.19 31.30
N SER A 103 -13.38 -22.01 30.34
CA SER A 103 -12.91 -21.89 28.95
C SER A 103 -13.26 -20.54 28.34
N ILE A 104 -14.44 -19.98 28.62
CA ILE A 104 -14.84 -18.62 28.22
C ILE A 104 -13.91 -17.58 28.83
N VAL A 105 -13.64 -17.65 30.13
CA VAL A 105 -12.74 -16.73 30.84
C VAL A 105 -11.33 -16.73 30.23
N TYR A 106 -10.85 -17.87 29.73
CA TYR A 106 -9.54 -17.94 29.06
C TYR A 106 -9.56 -17.53 27.59
N ILE A 107 -10.62 -17.84 26.83
CA ILE A 107 -10.68 -17.62 25.39
C ILE A 107 -11.06 -16.18 25.03
N THR A 108 -11.99 -15.58 25.75
CA THR A 108 -12.48 -14.23 25.43
C THR A 108 -11.39 -13.15 25.53
N PRO A 109 -10.50 -13.14 26.54
CA PRO A 109 -9.39 -12.19 26.59
C PRO A 109 -8.43 -12.34 25.41
N ILE A 110 -8.19 -13.57 24.93
CA ILE A 110 -7.36 -13.83 23.75
C ILE A 110 -8.02 -13.19 22.52
N GLY A 111 -9.33 -13.40 22.34
CA GLY A 111 -10.10 -12.75 21.28
C GLY A 111 -10.00 -11.22 21.33
N LEU A 112 -10.10 -10.62 22.54
CA LEU A 112 -9.95 -9.18 22.75
C LEU A 112 -8.55 -8.68 22.35
N VAL A 113 -7.49 -9.37 22.74
CA VAL A 113 -6.11 -8.99 22.38
C VAL A 113 -5.92 -9.00 20.86
N VAL A 114 -6.39 -10.04 20.18
CA VAL A 114 -6.30 -10.14 18.71
C VAL A 114 -7.14 -9.05 18.03
N TYR A 115 -8.30 -8.71 18.60
CA TYR A 115 -9.12 -7.60 18.13
C TYR A 115 -8.38 -6.26 18.24
N VAL A 116 -7.73 -5.99 19.38
CA VAL A 116 -6.95 -4.74 19.57
C VAL A 116 -5.80 -4.65 18.57
N ILE A 117 -5.12 -5.75 18.26
CA ILE A 117 -4.09 -5.79 17.21
C ILE A 117 -4.69 -5.41 15.85
N SER A 118 -5.84 -5.99 15.50
CA SER A 118 -6.55 -5.65 14.26
C SER A 118 -6.92 -4.15 14.21
N ALA A 119 -7.49 -3.62 15.28
CA ALA A 119 -7.87 -2.20 15.38
C ALA A 119 -6.64 -1.27 15.28
N ALA A 120 -5.52 -1.63 15.90
CA ALA A 120 -4.27 -0.88 15.79
C ALA A 120 -3.76 -0.84 14.34
N MET A 121 -3.83 -1.96 13.62
CA MET A 121 -3.45 -2.01 12.20
C MET A 121 -4.36 -1.13 11.33
N LEU A 122 -5.67 -1.07 11.60
CA LEU A 122 -6.59 -0.13 10.94
C LEU A 122 -6.24 1.32 11.25
N GLY A 123 -5.92 1.63 12.51
CA GLY A 123 -5.47 2.95 12.94
C GLY A 123 -4.18 3.39 12.21
N LEU A 124 -3.21 2.48 12.08
CA LEU A 124 -1.99 2.70 11.30
C LEU A 124 -2.30 2.92 9.82
N ALA A 125 -3.20 2.13 9.23
CA ALA A 125 -3.65 2.30 7.84
C ALA A 125 -4.24 3.69 7.59
N ALA A 126 -5.02 4.22 8.54
CA ALA A 126 -5.62 5.55 8.46
C ALA A 126 -4.59 6.69 8.57
N LYS A 127 -3.44 6.45 9.21
CA LYS A 127 -2.35 7.41 9.35
C LYS A 127 -1.37 7.40 8.17
N VAL A 128 -1.45 6.44 7.26
CA VAL A 128 -0.63 6.42 6.03
C VAL A 128 -1.04 7.58 5.13
N LYS A 129 -0.17 8.60 5.03
CA LYS A 129 -0.34 9.75 4.13
C LYS A 129 -0.03 9.34 2.68
N GLU A 130 -0.85 9.81 1.74
CA GLU A 130 -0.64 9.61 0.30
C GLU A 130 0.53 10.42 -0.26
#